data_AF-A0A932URI5-F1
#
_entry.id   AF-A0A932URI5-F1
#
_cell.length_a   1.000
_cell.length_b   1.000
_cell.length_c   1.000
_cell.angle_alpha   90.00
_cell.angle_beta   90.00
_cell.angle_gamma   90.00
#
_symmetry.space_group_name_H-M   'P 1'
#
loop_
_entity.id
_entity.type
_entity.pdbx_description
1 polymer ?
#
loop_
_entity_poly.entity_id
_entity_poly.type
_entity_poly.pdbx_seq_one_letter_code
_entity_poly.pdbx_strand_id
1 'polypeptide(L)'
;MGYHQSLYEQYRDKGFEVLGIDLFKGVEETKAFMKERGLTYPSVLASPEVLKAYGGITATPTLFLLDKDGTIVKKFAGSNADVEVELEETVLSLLGLPVPKRERVGVSGPREVFEKPLPDLPFPTLDGGTVRLSDYRGLVLLVEFWALQSQLARETLERHQHLYDQFKDKGLEILALSLESTNLEGVKAFLKTKKITFVSALATGEAIDTFGGIDFLPTVYLVDRQGALHQRFEPSNSQFYMDIEATVVDLLGLVKPGERYVPTHFDEEGNIVPGHVGKIGAEGQAQ
;
A
#
# COMPACT_ATOMS: atom_id res chain seq x y z
N MET A 1 -6.46 -9.45 -2.03
CA MET A 1 -7.73 -8.80 -2.39
C MET A 1 -7.38 -7.48 -3.07
N GLY A 2 -7.89 -7.23 -4.28
CA GLY A 2 -7.57 -5.98 -4.99
C GLY A 2 -8.34 -4.79 -4.41
N TYR A 3 -7.79 -3.58 -4.50
CA TYR A 3 -8.39 -2.36 -3.93
C TYR A 3 -9.86 -2.11 -4.32
N HIS A 4 -10.25 -2.45 -5.55
CA HIS A 4 -11.62 -2.31 -6.05
C HIS A 4 -12.59 -3.27 -5.34
N GLN A 5 -12.12 -4.43 -4.88
CA GLN A 5 -12.90 -5.33 -4.02
C GLN A 5 -13.04 -4.75 -2.60
N SER A 6 -12.00 -4.10 -2.05
CA SER A 6 -12.11 -3.40 -0.76
C SER A 6 -13.11 -2.24 -0.83
N LEU A 7 -13.03 -1.40 -1.87
CA LEU A 7 -13.99 -0.31 -2.10
C LEU A 7 -15.42 -0.85 -2.26
N TYR A 8 -15.57 -1.95 -3.00
CA TYR A 8 -16.87 -2.59 -3.15
C TYR A 8 -17.46 -3.02 -1.81
N GLU A 9 -16.72 -3.75 -0.98
CA GLU A 9 -17.21 -4.17 0.34
C GLU A 9 -17.56 -2.99 1.25
N GLN A 10 -16.75 -1.93 1.23
CA GLN A 10 -16.90 -0.77 2.11
C GLN A 10 -18.07 0.13 1.73
N TYR A 11 -18.35 0.27 0.43
CA TYR A 11 -19.29 1.26 -0.10
C TYR A 11 -20.51 0.67 -0.81
N ARG A 12 -20.60 -0.66 -1.00
CA ARG A 12 -21.76 -1.28 -1.69
C ARG A 12 -23.11 -0.95 -1.05
N ASP A 13 -23.17 -0.97 0.27
CA ASP A 13 -24.38 -0.67 1.02
C ASP A 13 -24.69 0.85 1.08
N LYS A 14 -23.80 1.67 0.49
CA LYS A 14 -23.92 3.13 0.38
C LYS A 14 -24.22 3.59 -1.06
N GLY A 15 -24.49 2.66 -1.97
CA GLY A 15 -24.86 2.98 -3.36
C GLY A 15 -23.69 2.98 -4.35
N PHE A 16 -22.58 2.34 -4.01
CA PHE A 16 -21.49 2.03 -4.94
C PHE A 16 -21.64 0.60 -5.47
N GLU A 17 -21.26 0.34 -6.72
CA GLU A 17 -21.31 -1.02 -7.30
C GLU A 17 -20.10 -1.21 -8.22
N VAL A 18 -19.60 -2.44 -8.30
CA VAL A 18 -18.48 -2.80 -9.17
C VAL A 18 -18.94 -3.89 -10.13
N LEU A 19 -18.68 -3.70 -11.43
CA LEU A 19 -18.90 -4.72 -12.44
C LEU A 19 -17.59 -5.06 -13.14
N GLY A 20 -17.13 -6.30 -12.97
CA GLY A 20 -16.00 -6.84 -13.72
C GLY A 20 -16.37 -7.09 -15.18
N ILE A 21 -15.54 -6.63 -16.11
CA ILE A 21 -15.69 -6.89 -17.55
C ILE A 21 -14.47 -7.69 -18.03
N ASP A 22 -14.67 -8.97 -18.27
CA ASP A 22 -13.60 -9.89 -18.70
C ASP A 22 -13.46 -9.91 -20.22
N LEU A 23 -12.29 -9.53 -20.70
CA LEU A 23 -12.01 -9.40 -22.14
C LEU A 23 -11.63 -10.72 -22.82
N PHE A 24 -11.01 -11.66 -22.09
CA PHE A 24 -10.27 -12.76 -22.72
C PHE A 24 -10.45 -14.14 -22.09
N LYS A 25 -11.00 -14.24 -20.87
CA LYS A 25 -10.82 -15.46 -20.07
C LYS A 25 -11.89 -16.54 -20.26
N GLY A 26 -13.10 -16.23 -20.75
CA GLY A 26 -14.17 -17.23 -20.78
C GLY A 26 -14.76 -17.46 -19.37
N VAL A 27 -15.97 -18.02 -19.30
CA VAL A 27 -16.77 -18.01 -18.06
C VAL A 27 -16.12 -18.81 -16.92
N GLU A 28 -15.56 -19.98 -17.21
CA GLU A 28 -15.06 -20.88 -16.17
C GLU A 28 -13.71 -20.39 -15.60
N GLU A 29 -12.84 -19.86 -16.46
CA GLU A 29 -11.57 -19.26 -16.06
C GLU A 29 -11.80 -17.96 -15.29
N THR A 30 -12.78 -17.15 -15.69
CA THR A 30 -13.24 -15.99 -14.89
C THR A 30 -13.69 -16.43 -13.51
N LYS A 31 -14.57 -17.44 -13.40
CA LYS A 31 -15.04 -17.93 -12.09
C LYS A 31 -13.89 -18.44 -11.24
N ALA A 32 -12.97 -19.20 -11.83
CA ALA A 32 -11.79 -19.70 -11.14
C ALA A 32 -10.92 -18.55 -10.62
N PHE A 33 -10.66 -17.54 -11.46
CA PHE A 33 -9.90 -16.36 -11.08
C PHE A 33 -10.57 -15.55 -9.96
N MET A 34 -11.88 -15.29 -10.08
CA MET A 34 -12.66 -14.57 -9.06
C MET A 34 -12.59 -15.31 -7.72
N LYS A 35 -12.76 -16.65 -7.74
CA LYS A 35 -12.64 -17.50 -6.55
C LYS A 35 -11.23 -17.50 -5.96
N GLU A 36 -10.20 -17.65 -6.80
CA GLU A 36 -8.79 -17.64 -6.37
C GLU A 36 -8.40 -16.29 -5.74
N ARG A 37 -8.93 -15.18 -6.27
CA ARG A 37 -8.62 -13.82 -5.81
C ARG A 37 -9.57 -13.29 -4.74
N GLY A 38 -10.60 -14.06 -4.35
CA GLY A 38 -11.60 -13.64 -3.37
C GLY A 38 -12.45 -12.45 -3.81
N LEU A 39 -12.72 -12.34 -5.11
CA LEU A 39 -13.51 -11.24 -5.67
C LEU A 39 -15.00 -11.60 -5.59
N THR A 40 -15.80 -10.69 -5.06
CA THR A 40 -17.21 -10.94 -4.73
C THR A 40 -18.20 -10.08 -5.53
N TYR A 41 -17.71 -9.04 -6.21
CA TYR A 41 -18.54 -8.25 -7.11
C TYR A 41 -18.90 -9.06 -8.37
N PRO A 42 -20.02 -8.75 -9.06
CA PRO A 42 -20.39 -9.41 -10.30
C PRO A 42 -19.33 -9.25 -11.40
N SER A 43 -19.08 -10.29 -12.20
CA SER A 43 -18.25 -10.21 -13.41
C SER A 43 -18.96 -10.81 -14.61
N VAL A 44 -18.78 -10.20 -15.79
CA VAL A 44 -19.38 -10.62 -17.06
C VAL A 44 -18.34 -10.59 -18.18
N LEU A 45 -18.57 -11.39 -19.23
CA LEU A 45 -17.72 -11.35 -20.42
C LEU A 45 -18.04 -10.11 -21.27
N ALA A 46 -17.02 -9.49 -21.82
CA ALA A 46 -17.17 -8.36 -22.72
C ALA A 46 -17.88 -8.79 -24.01
N SER A 47 -18.96 -8.09 -24.37
CA SER A 47 -19.56 -8.21 -25.70
C SER A 47 -18.82 -7.33 -26.73
N PRO A 48 -18.93 -7.62 -28.03
CA PRO A 48 -18.38 -6.74 -29.07
C PRO A 48 -18.88 -5.29 -28.96
N GLU A 49 -20.13 -5.09 -28.54
CA GLU A 49 -20.73 -3.77 -28.32
C GLU A 49 -20.05 -3.04 -27.16
N VAL A 50 -19.78 -3.73 -26.05
CA VAL A 50 -19.06 -3.16 -24.89
C VAL A 50 -17.63 -2.77 -25.29
N LEU A 51 -16.91 -3.65 -25.99
CA LEU A 51 -15.55 -3.37 -26.48
C LEU A 51 -15.51 -2.15 -27.42
N LYS A 52 -16.54 -1.98 -28.24
CA LYS A 52 -16.67 -0.84 -29.14
C LYS A 52 -17.01 0.44 -28.38
N ALA A 53 -17.88 0.37 -27.37
CA ALA A 53 -18.33 1.53 -26.59
C ALA A 53 -17.27 2.04 -25.61
N TYR A 54 -16.55 1.12 -24.94
CA TYR A 54 -15.56 1.41 -23.89
C TYR A 54 -14.10 1.21 -24.37
N GLY A 55 -13.88 1.21 -25.69
CA GLY A 55 -12.59 0.90 -26.31
C GLY A 55 -11.41 1.77 -25.86
N GLY A 56 -10.22 1.50 -26.42
CA GLY A 56 -8.98 2.17 -26.00
C GLY A 56 -8.45 1.66 -24.66
N ILE A 57 -8.67 0.38 -24.37
CA ILE A 57 -8.06 -0.34 -23.25
C ILE A 57 -6.63 -0.69 -23.68
N THR A 58 -5.67 0.07 -23.17
CA THR A 58 -4.23 -0.11 -23.43
C THR A 58 -3.52 -0.85 -22.29
N ALA A 59 -4.20 -1.01 -21.14
CA ALA A 59 -3.71 -1.73 -19.97
C ALA A 59 -4.87 -2.43 -19.23
N THR A 60 -4.57 -3.53 -18.54
CA THR A 60 -5.52 -4.24 -17.68
C THR A 60 -5.01 -4.27 -16.23
N PRO A 61 -5.84 -3.89 -15.23
CA PRO A 61 -7.22 -3.43 -15.38
C PRO A 61 -7.31 -2.00 -15.96
N THR A 62 -8.41 -1.69 -16.62
CA THR A 62 -8.85 -0.31 -16.90
C THR A 62 -10.19 -0.15 -16.19
N LEU A 63 -10.33 0.90 -15.40
CA LEU A 63 -11.55 1.20 -14.67
C LEU A 63 -12.27 2.37 -15.33
N PHE A 64 -13.59 2.27 -15.41
CA PHE A 64 -14.46 3.37 -15.76
C PHE A 64 -15.37 3.62 -14.57
N LEU A 65 -15.26 4.81 -13.97
CA LEU A 65 -16.16 5.22 -12.90
C LEU A 65 -17.33 5.97 -13.54
N LEU A 66 -18.54 5.50 -13.25
CA LEU A 66 -19.78 6.08 -13.74
C LEU A 66 -20.54 6.72 -12.57
N ASP A 67 -21.25 7.81 -12.84
CA ASP A 67 -22.22 8.39 -11.91
C ASP A 67 -23.57 7.63 -11.94
N LYS A 68 -24.54 8.11 -11.15
CA LYS A 68 -25.88 7.51 -11.04
C LYS A 68 -26.70 7.57 -12.33
N ASP A 69 -26.36 8.46 -13.25
CA ASP A 69 -27.02 8.59 -14.55
C ASP A 69 -26.35 7.72 -15.62
N GLY A 70 -25.29 7.00 -15.26
CA GLY A 70 -24.51 6.16 -16.16
C GLY A 70 -23.49 6.93 -17.00
N THR A 71 -23.19 8.18 -16.64
CA THR A 71 -22.17 8.97 -17.33
C THR A 71 -20.79 8.60 -16.80
N ILE A 72 -19.84 8.35 -17.70
CA ILE A 72 -18.44 8.12 -17.32
C ILE A 72 -17.87 9.43 -16.77
N VAL A 73 -17.60 9.47 -15.46
CA VAL A 73 -16.97 10.62 -14.81
C VAL A 73 -15.45 10.56 -14.92
N LYS A 74 -14.88 9.35 -14.95
CA LYS A 74 -13.44 9.17 -14.99
C LYS A 74 -13.04 7.79 -15.52
N LYS A 75 -11.85 7.73 -16.13
CA LYS A 75 -11.18 6.49 -16.57
C LYS A 75 -9.84 6.38 -15.85
N PHE A 76 -9.52 5.19 -15.35
CA PHE A 76 -8.23 4.87 -14.74
C PHE A 76 -7.60 3.70 -15.49
N ALA A 77 -6.28 3.72 -15.67
CA ALA A 77 -5.54 2.62 -16.30
C ALA A 77 -4.52 2.05 -15.31
N GLY A 78 -4.54 0.73 -15.12
CA GLY A 78 -3.65 0.01 -14.22
C GLY A 78 -4.15 -0.12 -12.77
N SER A 79 -3.27 -0.66 -11.93
CA SER A 79 -3.48 -0.85 -10.48
C SER A 79 -2.29 -0.27 -9.73
N ASN A 80 -2.45 0.91 -9.13
CA ASN A 80 -1.41 1.55 -8.33
C ASN A 80 -2.01 2.49 -7.29
N ALA A 81 -1.16 3.00 -6.38
CA ALA A 81 -1.56 3.83 -5.25
C ALA A 81 -2.30 5.11 -5.67
N ASP A 82 -1.86 5.83 -6.70
CA ASP A 82 -2.57 7.06 -7.10
C ASP A 82 -3.93 6.77 -7.71
N VAL A 83 -4.02 5.71 -8.53
CA VAL A 83 -5.29 5.23 -9.05
C VAL A 83 -6.20 4.83 -7.89
N GLU A 84 -5.68 4.15 -6.89
CA GLU A 84 -6.41 3.76 -5.68
C GLU A 84 -6.95 4.98 -4.93
N VAL A 85 -6.11 6.00 -4.71
CA VAL A 85 -6.48 7.24 -4.02
C VAL A 85 -7.52 8.01 -4.80
N GLU A 86 -7.23 8.28 -6.07
CA GLU A 86 -8.10 9.10 -6.88
C GLU A 86 -9.42 8.41 -7.19
N LEU A 87 -9.43 7.09 -7.35
CA LEU A 87 -10.67 6.33 -7.45
C LEU A 87 -11.49 6.46 -6.17
N GLU A 88 -10.89 6.22 -4.99
CA GLU A 88 -11.61 6.32 -3.72
C GLU A 88 -12.18 7.73 -3.50
N GLU A 89 -11.40 8.78 -3.72
CA GLU A 89 -11.85 10.16 -3.59
C GLU A 89 -13.00 10.49 -4.55
N THR A 90 -12.92 10.00 -5.80
CA THR A 90 -13.99 10.23 -6.78
C THR A 90 -15.25 9.47 -6.38
N VAL A 91 -15.12 8.23 -5.86
CA VAL A 91 -16.25 7.44 -5.31
C VAL A 91 -16.88 8.17 -4.13
N LEU A 92 -16.09 8.61 -3.15
CA LEU A 92 -16.58 9.35 -1.99
C LEU A 92 -17.32 10.63 -2.39
N SER A 93 -16.77 11.39 -3.35
CA SER A 93 -17.40 12.58 -3.91
C SER A 93 -18.76 12.27 -4.54
N LEU A 94 -18.84 11.24 -5.38
CA LEU A 94 -20.10 10.81 -6.01
C LEU A 94 -21.14 10.31 -5.00
N LEU A 95 -20.70 9.71 -3.90
CA LEU A 95 -21.56 9.26 -2.81
C LEU A 95 -21.98 10.40 -1.87
N GLY A 96 -21.43 11.61 -2.04
CA GLY A 96 -21.65 12.73 -1.13
C GLY A 96 -21.05 12.50 0.27
N LEU A 97 -20.06 11.63 0.37
CA LEU A 97 -19.34 11.33 1.61
C LEU A 97 -18.16 12.30 1.79
N PRO A 98 -17.70 12.53 3.02
CA PRO A 98 -16.52 13.34 3.27
C PRO A 98 -15.31 12.79 2.50
N VAL A 99 -14.79 13.59 1.57
CA VAL A 99 -13.51 13.33 0.90
C VAL A 99 -12.40 13.81 1.84
N PRO A 100 -11.47 12.95 2.27
CA PRO A 100 -10.32 13.38 3.06
C PRO A 100 -9.62 14.52 2.33
N LYS A 101 -9.45 15.68 3.00
CA LYS A 101 -8.65 16.74 2.42
C LYS A 101 -7.22 16.22 2.34
N ARG A 102 -6.66 16.15 1.13
CA ARG A 102 -5.21 16.02 0.94
C ARG A 102 -4.56 17.28 1.53
N GLU A 103 -4.22 17.26 2.81
CA GLU A 103 -3.05 18.01 3.23
C GLU A 103 -1.90 17.38 2.45
N ARG A 104 -1.49 18.01 1.35
CA ARG A 104 -0.22 17.69 0.69
C ARG A 104 0.80 17.67 1.80
N VAL A 105 1.30 16.48 2.16
CA VAL A 105 2.04 16.23 3.39
C VAL A 105 3.06 17.34 3.66
N GLY A 106 2.62 18.34 4.43
CA GLY A 106 3.37 18.81 5.57
C GLY A 106 2.89 17.90 6.67
N VAL A 107 3.79 17.16 7.30
CA VAL A 107 3.46 16.17 8.33
C VAL A 107 2.71 16.85 9.48
N SER A 108 1.37 16.88 9.43
CA SER A 108 0.51 17.49 10.47
C SER A 108 -0.83 16.76 10.67
N GLY A 109 -0.81 15.43 10.64
CA GLY A 109 -1.82 14.63 11.35
C GLY A 109 -1.47 14.52 12.85
N PRO A 110 -2.43 14.28 13.76
CA PRO A 110 -2.11 13.99 15.15
C PRO A 110 -1.26 12.71 15.19
N ARG A 111 0.04 12.91 15.38
CA ARG A 111 1.00 11.83 15.60
C ARG A 111 0.64 11.18 16.93
N GLU A 112 0.17 9.94 16.93
CA GLU A 112 0.40 9.06 18.08
C GLU A 112 1.91 8.75 18.10
N VAL A 113 2.71 9.73 18.52
CA VAL A 113 4.13 9.51 18.80
C VAL A 113 4.17 8.67 20.05
N PHE A 114 4.58 7.41 19.92
CA PHE A 114 4.97 6.64 21.08
C PHE A 114 6.34 7.13 21.50
N GLU A 115 6.38 8.17 22.35
CA GLU A 115 7.61 8.84 22.80
C GLU A 115 8.58 7.92 23.57
N LYS A 116 8.20 6.67 23.85
CA LYS A 116 9.05 5.69 24.50
C LYS A 116 9.82 4.84 23.47
N PRO A 117 11.16 4.73 23.63
CA PRO A 117 11.93 3.72 22.94
C PRO A 117 11.32 2.34 23.15
N LEU A 118 11.18 1.59 22.06
CA LEU A 118 10.73 0.21 22.13
C LEU A 118 11.77 -0.63 22.90
N PRO A 119 11.33 -1.62 23.69
CA PRO A 119 12.24 -2.57 24.33
C PRO A 119 13.08 -3.29 23.28
N ASP A 120 14.23 -3.80 23.71
CA ASP A 120 15.10 -4.55 22.81
C ASP A 120 14.57 -5.97 22.60
N LEU A 121 13.84 -6.17 21.50
CA LEU A 121 13.16 -7.41 21.17
C LEU A 121 14.02 -8.30 20.27
N PRO A 122 14.12 -9.62 20.55
CA PRO A 122 14.75 -10.58 19.66
C PRO A 122 13.76 -11.15 18.63
N PHE A 123 14.23 -11.31 17.39
CA PHE A 123 13.49 -11.90 16.27
C PHE A 123 14.29 -13.04 15.65
N PRO A 124 13.80 -14.29 15.70
CA PRO A 124 14.44 -15.41 15.02
C PRO A 124 14.43 -15.19 13.51
N THR A 125 15.60 -15.19 12.87
CA THR A 125 15.69 -15.06 11.41
C THR A 125 15.29 -16.37 10.75
N LEU A 126 14.86 -16.30 9.49
CA LEU A 126 14.43 -17.48 8.76
C LEU A 126 15.57 -18.51 8.59
N ASP A 127 16.82 -18.07 8.58
CA ASP A 127 18.00 -18.92 8.40
C ASP A 127 18.63 -19.42 9.72
N GLY A 128 17.91 -19.30 10.84
CA GLY A 128 18.30 -19.89 12.13
C GLY A 128 19.20 -18.99 12.99
N GLY A 129 19.32 -17.71 12.66
CA GLY A 129 19.95 -16.69 13.49
C GLY A 129 18.93 -15.92 14.33
N THR A 130 19.36 -14.80 14.89
CA THR A 130 18.49 -13.87 15.61
C THR A 130 18.99 -12.46 15.37
N VAL A 131 18.07 -11.55 15.02
CA VAL A 131 18.30 -10.10 15.00
C VAL A 131 17.57 -9.47 16.17
N ARG A 132 18.03 -8.32 16.62
CA ARG A 132 17.42 -7.58 17.73
C ARG A 132 17.04 -6.18 17.28
N LEU A 133 16.06 -5.59 17.94
CA LEU A 133 15.65 -4.23 17.61
C LEU A 133 16.79 -3.22 17.81
N SER A 134 17.69 -3.47 18.77
CA SER A 134 18.89 -2.66 18.98
C SER A 134 19.86 -2.65 17.79
N ASP A 135 19.85 -3.68 16.94
CA ASP A 135 20.77 -3.81 15.80
C ASP A 135 20.51 -2.72 14.74
N TYR A 136 19.32 -2.12 14.75
CA TYR A 136 18.88 -1.10 13.82
C TYR A 136 18.99 0.32 14.37
N ARG A 137 19.60 0.53 15.55
CA ARG A 137 19.81 1.87 16.09
C ARG A 137 20.66 2.72 15.15
N GLY A 138 20.26 3.96 14.94
CA GLY A 138 20.86 4.87 13.97
C GLY A 138 20.24 4.81 12.57
N LEU A 139 19.41 3.81 12.27
CA LEU A 139 18.64 3.68 11.04
C LEU A 139 17.18 4.05 11.27
N VAL A 140 16.51 4.52 10.23
CA VAL A 140 15.04 4.51 10.18
C VAL A 140 14.63 3.07 9.89
N LEU A 141 13.79 2.49 10.73
CA LEU A 141 13.38 1.09 10.60
C LEU A 141 11.89 1.02 10.28
N LEU A 142 11.56 0.38 9.16
CA LEU A 142 10.19 -0.03 8.83
C LEU A 142 10.00 -1.47 9.30
N VAL A 143 9.11 -1.69 10.25
CA VAL A 143 8.74 -3.02 10.73
C VAL A 143 7.41 -3.40 10.10
N GLU A 144 7.38 -4.46 9.30
CA GLU A 144 6.17 -4.94 8.63
C GLU A 144 5.77 -6.31 9.16
N PHE A 145 4.59 -6.41 9.77
CA PHE A 145 3.98 -7.68 10.12
C PHE A 145 3.19 -8.20 8.93
N TRP A 146 3.48 -9.44 8.53
CA TRP A 146 2.90 -10.03 7.33
C TRP A 146 2.64 -11.54 7.47
N ALA A 147 1.86 -12.09 6.54
CA ALA A 147 1.67 -13.52 6.36
C ALA A 147 1.62 -13.83 4.86
N LEU A 148 2.22 -14.96 4.46
CA LEU A 148 2.19 -15.49 3.10
C LEU A 148 0.76 -15.71 2.59
N GLN A 149 -0.14 -16.13 3.48
CA GLN A 149 -1.57 -16.30 3.18
C GLN A 149 -2.26 -14.98 2.82
N SER A 150 -1.77 -13.83 3.30
CA SER A 150 -2.32 -12.51 2.95
C SER A 150 -1.78 -12.03 1.61
N GLN A 151 -2.65 -11.96 0.60
CA GLN A 151 -2.26 -11.41 -0.71
C GLN A 151 -1.79 -9.96 -0.61
N LEU A 152 -2.49 -9.13 0.17
CA LEU A 152 -2.14 -7.71 0.31
C LEU A 152 -0.76 -7.53 0.98
N ALA A 153 -0.45 -8.38 1.96
CA ALA A 153 0.85 -8.33 2.62
C ALA A 153 1.98 -8.76 1.66
N ARG A 154 1.75 -9.77 0.82
CA ARG A 154 2.69 -10.14 -0.25
C ARG A 154 2.93 -9.00 -1.25
N GLU A 155 1.87 -8.32 -1.67
CA GLU A 155 1.98 -7.17 -2.58
C GLU A 155 2.71 -5.98 -1.93
N THR A 156 2.50 -5.76 -0.63
CA THR A 156 3.16 -4.70 0.15
C THR A 156 4.66 -4.94 0.26
N LEU A 157 5.11 -6.17 0.52
CA LEU A 157 6.54 -6.51 0.52
C LEU A 157 7.22 -6.22 -0.83
N GLU A 158 6.56 -6.54 -1.95
CA GLU A 158 7.09 -6.25 -3.28
C GLU A 158 7.23 -4.73 -3.50
N ARG A 159 6.25 -3.93 -3.05
CA ARG A 159 6.34 -2.45 -3.12
C ARG A 159 7.42 -1.90 -2.20
N HIS A 160 7.54 -2.42 -0.98
CA HIS A 160 8.57 -2.00 -0.04
C HIS A 160 9.98 -2.40 -0.48
N GLN A 161 10.14 -3.41 -1.34
CA GLN A 161 11.43 -3.69 -1.96
C GLN A 161 11.88 -2.51 -2.84
N HIS A 162 10.97 -1.87 -3.59
CA HIS A 162 11.30 -0.66 -4.35
C HIS A 162 11.68 0.51 -3.44
N LEU A 163 10.94 0.72 -2.35
CA LEU A 163 11.27 1.73 -1.33
C LEU A 163 12.64 1.47 -0.72
N TYR A 164 12.93 0.22 -0.36
CA TYR A 164 14.20 -0.19 0.20
C TYR A 164 15.36 0.06 -0.77
N ASP A 165 15.21 -0.29 -2.05
CA ASP A 165 16.24 -0.02 -3.05
C ASP A 165 16.55 1.47 -3.24
N GLN A 166 15.55 2.34 -3.04
CA GLN A 166 15.72 3.80 -3.12
C GLN A 166 16.39 4.40 -1.89
N PHE A 167 16.13 3.86 -0.70
CA PHE A 167 16.46 4.54 0.57
C PHE A 167 17.42 3.78 1.49
N LYS A 168 17.79 2.53 1.21
CA LYS A 168 18.72 1.75 2.04
C LYS A 168 20.05 2.46 2.28
N ASP A 169 20.64 3.01 1.23
CA ASP A 169 21.92 3.74 1.30
C ASP A 169 21.79 5.12 1.97
N LYS A 170 20.56 5.56 2.27
CA LYS A 170 20.26 6.81 2.99
C LYS A 170 19.94 6.57 4.47
N GLY A 171 19.96 5.31 4.92
CA GLY A 171 19.73 4.92 6.30
C GLY A 171 18.34 4.34 6.60
N LEU A 172 17.64 3.83 5.59
CA LEU A 172 16.45 2.99 5.78
C LEU A 172 16.85 1.52 5.94
N GLU A 173 16.19 0.81 6.84
CA GLU A 173 16.14 -0.65 6.87
C GLU A 173 14.70 -1.13 7.01
N ILE A 174 14.42 -2.33 6.51
CA ILE A 174 13.11 -2.97 6.62
C ILE A 174 13.27 -4.32 7.34
N LEU A 175 12.45 -4.52 8.38
CA LEU A 175 12.32 -5.79 9.09
C LEU A 175 10.92 -6.37 8.84
N ALA A 176 10.84 -7.36 7.96
CA ALA A 176 9.60 -8.07 7.66
C ALA A 176 9.39 -9.27 8.59
N LEU A 177 8.46 -9.12 9.53
CA LEU A 177 8.10 -10.08 10.56
C LEU A 177 6.95 -10.97 10.09
N SER A 178 7.27 -12.22 9.74
CA SER A 178 6.27 -13.22 9.37
C SER A 178 5.56 -13.76 10.61
N LEU A 179 4.22 -13.79 10.56
CA LEU A 179 3.38 -14.48 11.55
C LEU A 179 3.36 -16.01 11.32
N GLU A 180 3.89 -16.51 10.21
CA GLU A 180 3.85 -17.94 9.84
C GLU A 180 5.10 -18.70 10.28
N SER A 181 5.10 -19.17 11.53
CA SER A 181 6.21 -19.96 12.10
C SER A 181 6.25 -21.43 11.64
N THR A 182 5.14 -21.96 11.12
CA THR A 182 5.03 -23.38 10.71
C THR A 182 5.31 -23.63 9.22
N ASN A 183 5.37 -22.58 8.39
CA ASN A 183 5.57 -22.66 6.94
C ASN A 183 6.82 -21.89 6.49
N LEU A 184 7.95 -22.15 7.14
CA LEU A 184 9.21 -21.43 6.85
C LEU A 184 9.69 -21.65 5.42
N GLU A 185 9.53 -22.86 4.87
CA GLU A 185 9.94 -23.16 3.49
C GLU A 185 9.12 -22.35 2.47
N GLY A 186 7.80 -22.25 2.65
CA GLY A 186 6.94 -21.44 1.79
C GLY A 186 7.28 -19.95 1.87
N VAL A 187 7.51 -19.43 3.07
CA VAL A 187 7.94 -18.05 3.29
C VAL A 187 9.28 -17.79 2.57
N LYS A 188 10.30 -18.64 2.79
CA LYS A 188 11.60 -18.51 2.12
C LYS A 188 11.51 -18.59 0.60
N ALA A 189 10.71 -19.52 0.09
CA ALA A 189 10.51 -19.69 -1.35
C ALA A 189 9.91 -18.42 -1.96
N PHE A 190 8.88 -17.84 -1.34
CA PHE A 190 8.26 -16.60 -1.79
C PHE A 190 9.27 -15.44 -1.82
N LEU A 191 9.98 -15.20 -0.71
CA LEU A 191 10.97 -14.12 -0.61
C LEU A 191 12.05 -14.25 -1.68
N LYS A 192 12.55 -15.47 -1.92
CA LYS A 192 13.52 -15.76 -2.97
C LYS A 192 12.96 -15.51 -4.37
N THR A 193 11.75 -15.99 -4.66
CA THR A 193 11.09 -15.82 -5.96
C THR A 193 10.82 -14.35 -6.26
N LYS A 194 10.43 -13.58 -5.26
CA LYS A 194 10.17 -12.14 -5.37
C LYS A 194 11.42 -11.27 -5.23
N LYS A 195 12.58 -11.88 -4.95
CA LYS A 195 13.86 -11.18 -4.76
C LYS A 195 13.79 -10.11 -3.66
N ILE A 196 13.10 -10.43 -2.56
CA ILE A 196 13.10 -9.59 -1.38
C ILE A 196 14.48 -9.69 -0.71
N THR A 197 15.09 -8.55 -0.41
CA THR A 197 16.50 -8.44 0.03
C THR A 197 16.70 -7.84 1.41
N PHE A 198 15.71 -7.14 1.95
CA PHE A 198 15.72 -6.65 3.33
C PHE A 198 15.50 -7.80 4.33
N VAL A 199 15.73 -7.53 5.62
CA VAL A 199 15.72 -8.57 6.65
C VAL A 199 14.33 -9.16 6.84
N SER A 200 14.25 -10.50 6.90
CA SER A 200 13.02 -11.20 7.28
C SER A 200 13.25 -12.13 8.48
N ALA A 201 12.31 -12.08 9.42
CA ALA A 201 12.35 -12.82 10.67
C ALA A 201 10.94 -13.23 11.09
N LEU A 202 10.84 -14.02 12.16
CA LEU A 202 9.57 -14.41 12.75
C LEU A 202 9.10 -13.37 13.77
N ALA A 203 7.81 -13.04 13.71
CA ALA A 203 7.16 -12.32 14.78
C ALA A 203 7.10 -13.20 16.05
N THR A 204 7.43 -12.62 17.20
CA THR A 204 7.26 -13.25 18.50
C THR A 204 5.99 -12.73 19.17
N GLY A 205 5.43 -13.48 20.12
CA GLY A 205 4.27 -13.00 20.89
C GLY A 205 4.58 -11.69 21.63
N GLU A 206 5.77 -11.58 22.23
CA GLU A 206 6.24 -10.36 22.89
C GLU A 206 6.31 -9.17 21.92
N ALA A 207 6.75 -9.39 20.67
CA ALA A 207 6.73 -8.34 19.67
C ALA A 207 5.30 -7.91 19.31
N ILE A 208 4.40 -8.86 19.05
CA ILE A 208 3.00 -8.57 18.74
C ILE A 208 2.37 -7.72 19.86
N ASP A 209 2.58 -8.10 21.12
CA ASP A 209 2.07 -7.37 22.27
C ASP A 209 2.70 -5.97 22.39
N THR A 210 4.01 -5.86 22.19
CA THR A 210 4.75 -4.58 22.27
C THR A 210 4.30 -3.58 21.22
N PHE A 211 4.00 -4.05 20.01
CA PHE A 211 3.50 -3.21 18.92
C PHE A 211 1.99 -2.94 19.00
N GLY A 212 1.31 -3.40 20.05
CA GLY A 212 -0.11 -3.11 20.29
C GLY A 212 -1.07 -4.02 19.51
N GLY A 213 -0.68 -5.26 19.25
CA GLY A 213 -1.49 -6.24 18.55
C GLY A 213 -1.49 -6.07 17.02
N ILE A 214 -1.90 -7.13 16.31
CA ILE A 214 -1.97 -7.17 14.84
C ILE A 214 -3.36 -7.66 14.42
N ASP A 215 -4.26 -6.71 14.18
CA ASP A 215 -5.65 -6.99 13.79
C ASP A 215 -5.81 -7.12 12.27
N PHE A 216 -4.92 -6.49 11.50
CA PHE A 216 -4.94 -6.46 10.04
C PHE A 216 -3.57 -6.81 9.45
N LEU A 217 -3.57 -7.34 8.22
CA LEU A 217 -2.33 -7.65 7.50
C LEU A 217 -2.32 -7.01 6.11
N PRO A 218 -1.22 -6.33 5.73
CA PRO A 218 -0.05 -6.05 6.57
C PRO A 218 -0.37 -5.01 7.65
N THR A 219 0.44 -4.98 8.72
CA THR A 219 0.52 -3.81 9.60
C THR A 219 1.95 -3.31 9.61
N VAL A 220 2.15 -2.02 9.36
CA VAL A 220 3.48 -1.41 9.21
C VAL A 220 3.71 -0.42 10.34
N TYR A 221 4.91 -0.43 10.90
CA TYR A 221 5.35 0.50 11.93
C TYR A 221 6.63 1.19 11.49
N LEU A 222 6.71 2.50 11.70
CA LEU A 222 7.95 3.24 11.50
C LEU A 222 8.59 3.56 12.85
N VAL A 223 9.86 3.20 12.97
CA VAL A 223 10.70 3.43 14.14
C VAL A 223 11.82 4.38 13.73
N ASP A 224 12.06 5.40 14.56
CA ASP A 224 13.07 6.41 14.30
C ASP A 224 14.50 5.90 14.61
N ARG A 225 15.50 6.75 14.33
CA ARG A 225 16.92 6.43 14.54
C ARG A 225 17.29 6.21 16.01
N GLN A 226 16.48 6.69 16.95
CA GLN A 226 16.66 6.49 18.38
C GLN A 226 16.02 5.19 18.86
N GLY A 227 15.19 4.56 18.01
CA GLY A 227 14.45 3.34 18.32
C GLY A 227 13.09 3.58 18.97
N ALA A 228 12.55 4.80 18.88
CA ALA A 228 11.20 5.10 19.32
C ALA A 228 10.20 4.85 18.18
N LEU A 229 9.02 4.36 18.55
CA LEU A 229 7.95 4.10 17.61
C LEU A 229 7.30 5.43 17.19
N HIS A 230 7.36 5.76 15.91
CA HIS A 230 6.85 7.01 15.36
C HIS A 230 5.40 6.91 14.92
N GLN A 231 5.04 5.86 14.15
CA GLN A 231 3.70 5.73 13.57
C GLN A 231 3.35 4.28 13.19
N ARG A 232 2.06 3.92 13.31
CA ARG A 232 1.44 2.67 12.81
C ARG A 232 0.62 2.97 11.56
N PHE A 233 0.70 2.08 10.57
CA PHE A 233 -0.06 2.15 9.32
C PHE A 233 -0.79 0.84 9.10
N GLU A 234 -2.06 0.96 8.71
CA GLU A 234 -2.93 -0.16 8.35
C GLU A 234 -3.54 0.10 6.97
N PRO A 235 -3.85 -0.95 6.20
CA PRO A 235 -4.41 -0.86 4.86
C PRO A 235 -5.90 -0.46 4.88
N SER A 236 -6.23 0.61 5.59
CA SER A 236 -7.59 1.10 5.79
C SER A 236 -7.96 2.28 4.88
N ASN A 237 -6.98 2.81 4.15
CA ASN A 237 -7.19 3.90 3.20
C ASN A 237 -6.28 3.73 1.97
N SER A 238 -6.67 4.38 0.88
CA SER A 238 -5.93 4.40 -0.37
C SER A 238 -4.54 5.07 -0.31
N GLN A 239 -4.26 5.88 0.71
CA GLN A 239 -2.99 6.61 0.87
C GLN A 239 -1.89 5.78 1.55
N PHE A 240 -2.20 4.56 2.00
CA PHE A 240 -1.32 3.67 2.76
C PHE A 240 0.16 3.68 2.32
N TYR A 241 0.43 3.48 1.01
CA TYR A 241 1.81 3.45 0.51
C TYR A 241 2.48 4.82 0.47
N MET A 242 1.73 5.87 0.12
CA MET A 242 2.24 7.23 0.02
C MET A 242 2.61 7.78 1.40
N ASP A 243 1.78 7.49 2.41
CA ASP A 243 1.99 7.93 3.78
C ASP A 243 3.22 7.26 4.40
N ILE A 244 3.43 5.97 4.13
CA ILE A 244 4.64 5.25 4.54
C ILE A 244 5.89 5.88 3.90
N GLU A 245 5.90 6.07 2.58
CA GLU A 245 7.05 6.63 1.86
C GLU A 245 7.37 8.05 2.34
N ALA A 246 6.35 8.91 2.48
CA ALA A 246 6.53 10.28 2.97
C ALA A 246 7.09 10.31 4.39
N THR A 247 6.60 9.44 5.28
CA THR A 247 7.06 9.39 6.67
C THR A 247 8.48 8.83 6.78
N VAL A 248 8.83 7.83 5.97
CA VAL A 248 10.22 7.35 5.85
C VAL A 248 11.14 8.50 5.45
N VAL A 249 10.76 9.27 4.44
CA VAL A 249 11.57 10.40 3.94
C VAL A 249 11.72 11.52 4.97
N ASP A 250 10.67 11.81 5.74
CA ASP A 250 10.71 12.75 6.87
C ASP A 250 11.70 12.28 7.95
N LEU A 251 11.58 11.02 8.38
CA LEU A 251 12.48 10.43 9.38
C LEU A 251 13.94 10.31 8.92
N LEU A 252 14.15 10.18 7.60
CA LEU A 252 15.49 10.22 7.01
C LEU A 252 16.08 11.65 6.96
N GLY A 253 15.26 12.69 7.22
CA GLY A 253 15.69 14.08 7.22
C GLY A 253 16.03 14.60 5.83
N LEU A 254 15.38 14.08 4.79
CA LEU A 254 15.70 14.43 3.40
C LEU A 254 14.95 15.67 2.89
N VAL A 255 13.96 16.17 3.64
CA VAL A 255 13.17 17.37 3.32
C VAL A 255 13.68 18.54 4.14
N LYS A 256 14.17 19.61 3.48
CA LYS A 256 14.65 20.81 4.18
C LYS A 256 13.51 21.81 4.42
N PRO A 257 13.70 22.79 5.32
CA PRO A 257 12.75 23.89 5.45
C PRO A 257 12.46 24.58 4.11
N GLY A 258 11.19 24.70 3.75
CA GLY A 258 10.75 25.27 2.47
C GLY A 258 10.68 24.27 1.30
N GLU A 259 11.03 23.01 1.54
CA GLU A 259 10.84 21.90 0.61
C GLU A 259 9.64 21.05 1.02
N ARG A 260 9.14 20.26 0.07
CA ARG A 260 8.12 19.22 0.30
C ARG A 260 8.54 17.95 -0.41
N TYR A 261 8.19 16.81 0.15
CA TYR A 261 8.31 15.57 -0.56
C TYR A 261 7.05 15.27 -1.36
N VAL A 262 7.22 14.88 -2.62
CA VAL A 262 6.17 14.32 -3.46
C VAL A 262 6.47 12.82 -3.55
N PRO A 263 5.64 11.95 -2.97
CA PRO A 263 5.81 10.50 -3.07
C PRO A 263 5.83 10.01 -4.51
N THR A 264 6.35 8.81 -4.70
CA THR A 264 6.29 8.11 -5.98
C THR A 264 4.84 8.03 -6.43
N HIS A 265 4.57 8.54 -7.62
CA HIS A 265 3.23 8.65 -8.18
C HIS A 265 3.25 8.39 -9.69
N PHE A 266 2.10 8.47 -10.35
CA PHE A 266 1.96 8.42 -11.78
C PHE A 266 1.62 9.80 -12.36
N ASP A 267 2.22 10.17 -13.49
CA ASP A 267 1.83 11.37 -14.23
C ASP A 267 0.49 11.16 -14.99
N GLU A 268 -0.01 12.21 -15.63
CA GLU A 268 -1.27 12.16 -16.40
C GLU A 268 -1.25 11.14 -17.56
N GLU A 269 -0.05 10.75 -18.00
CA GLU A 269 0.17 9.78 -19.08
C GLU A 269 0.25 8.35 -18.54
N GLY A 270 0.24 8.17 -17.21
CA GLY A 270 0.33 6.88 -16.56
C GLY A 270 1.77 6.34 -16.48
N ASN A 271 2.79 7.21 -16.55
CA ASN A 271 4.17 6.84 -16.28
C ASN A 271 4.49 6.96 -14.78
N ILE A 272 5.32 6.06 -14.25
CA ILE A 272 5.82 6.17 -12.86
C ILE A 272 6.77 7.36 -12.78
N VAL A 273 6.42 8.32 -11.94
CA VAL A 273 7.25 9.42 -11.47
C VAL A 273 7.84 9.05 -10.11
N PRO A 274 9.15 8.78 -10.01
CA PRO A 274 9.80 8.50 -8.73
C PRO A 274 9.61 9.65 -7.74
N GLY A 275 9.44 9.29 -6.46
CA GLY A 275 9.29 10.25 -5.39
C GLY A 275 10.49 11.20 -5.32
N HIS A 276 10.22 12.49 -5.16
CA HIS A 276 11.24 13.54 -5.22
C HIS A 276 10.94 14.69 -4.27
N VAL A 277 12.00 15.40 -3.89
CA VAL A 277 11.88 16.62 -3.10
C VAL A 277 11.68 17.81 -4.04
N GLY A 278 10.56 18.52 -3.87
CA GLY A 278 10.23 19.74 -4.60
C GLY A 278 10.25 20.96 -3.69
N LYS A 279 10.31 22.17 -4.26
CA LYS A 279 10.13 23.41 -3.49
C LYS A 279 8.65 23.62 -3.17
N ILE A 280 8.36 24.18 -2.00
CA ILE A 280 7.04 24.73 -1.72
C ILE A 280 6.90 25.98 -2.60
N GLY A 281 6.12 25.87 -3.67
CA GLY A 281 5.75 27.05 -4.46
C GLY A 281 5.02 28.03 -3.56
N ALA A 282 5.34 29.32 -3.67
CA ALA A 282 4.41 30.34 -3.24
C ALA A 282 3.12 30.13 -4.06
N GLU A 283 2.00 29.99 -3.37
CA GLU A 283 0.63 29.87 -3.90
C GLU A 283 0.12 28.44 -4.18
N GLY A 284 -0.93 28.08 -3.43
CA GLY A 284 -1.77 26.92 -3.65
C GLY A 284 -2.70 27.10 -4.85
N GLN A 285 -2.16 27.26 -6.05
CA GLN A 285 -2.89 27.10 -7.31
C GLN A 285 -2.01 26.36 -8.32
N ALA A 286 -2.47 25.18 -8.74
CA ALA A 286 -1.97 24.56 -9.97
C ALA A 286 -2.67 25.26 -11.15
N GLN A 287 -1.89 25.66 -12.15
CA GLN A 287 -2.39 25.88 -13.50
C GLN A 287 -2.35 24.56 -14.25
#